data_AF-A0A2J6I9K5-F1
#
_entry.id   AF-A0A2J6I9K5-F1
#
_cell.length_a   1.000
_cell.length_b   1.000
_cell.length_c   1.000
_cell.angle_alpha   90.00
_cell.angle_beta   90.00
_cell.angle_gamma   90.00
#
_symmetry.space_group_name_H-M   'P 1'
#
loop_
_entity.id
_entity.type
_entity.pdbx_description
1 polymer ?
#
loop_
_entity_poly.entity_id
_entity_poly.type
_entity_poly.pdbx_seq_one_letter_code
_entity_poly.pdbx_strand_id
1 'polypeptide(L)'
;MSRATQTIGAGFKALGGASMSAYTLEFLTQSGSRRPGTTETIVVPHAEMGRDRTCAIRFDASEKTVSRKHASISSEGGQYYITPLSQTNQTFVNGAAINGRVPLSNGSEIQLSSSGPRMRFLAAQTKTSTMRLTQRMQMFASQSLRPYRRAVMTLSVVFVIAIGAMAYFLYQSSEELGVAKKQIAQQIEEQKQNKEAQKVLNDNLAKVNKDLAATAKKLAEESKKNSEILKQVEISNNIKKMLDDYENDVYYLHMSKLVYRFNGEVNSYSNLGSGTGFLLDDGRFVTALHCVHPWYFNTEDESYNILNALKTQGEIVELTIVATSPSGKQMTFSSNDFNYNEAGLESRTYEIDGDDYLVRVNTSNTWKSDWAWIQTSQKGKIKSDAFFSKNMEANDHIYVMGYTFGMSQQPEGGLKPLHSEMTVAQDGLTKGVVKVSGRSFDSGNSGGPAFAVNKNGELVNIGIISSGRQVVGQIVPIANVR
;
A
#
# COMPACT_ATOMS: atom_id res chain seq x y z
N MET A 1 69.90 6.04 -39.09
CA MET A 1 69.37 6.69 -40.30
C MET A 1 70.50 7.35 -41.05
N SER A 2 70.54 7.22 -42.38
CA SER A 2 71.66 7.66 -43.21
C SER A 2 71.82 9.19 -43.20
N ARG A 3 73.03 9.69 -43.50
CA ARG A 3 73.33 11.13 -43.57
C ARG A 3 72.42 11.92 -44.53
N ALA A 4 71.72 11.25 -45.46
CA ALA A 4 70.73 11.86 -46.33
C ALA A 4 69.47 12.36 -45.58
N THR A 5 69.12 11.75 -44.45
CA THR A 5 67.96 12.13 -43.64
C THR A 5 68.19 13.43 -42.86
N GLN A 6 69.45 13.77 -42.54
CA GLN A 6 69.79 15.02 -41.84
C GLN A 6 69.75 16.25 -42.75
N THR A 7 70.07 16.12 -44.05
CA THR A 7 70.03 17.24 -45.00
C THR A 7 68.60 17.62 -45.40
N ILE A 8 67.70 16.64 -45.53
CA ILE A 8 66.28 16.88 -45.83
C ILE A 8 65.56 17.50 -44.61
N GLY A 9 65.90 17.05 -43.40
CA GLY A 9 65.37 17.63 -42.15
C GLY A 9 65.81 19.07 -41.90
N ALA A 10 67.00 19.46 -42.36
CA ALA A 10 67.48 20.85 -42.30
C ALA A 10 66.70 21.77 -43.25
N GLY A 11 66.36 21.29 -44.46
CA GLY A 11 65.53 22.04 -45.42
C GLY A 11 64.12 22.33 -44.91
N PHE A 12 63.51 21.37 -44.22
CA PHE A 12 62.19 21.55 -43.59
C PHE A 12 62.23 22.48 -42.36
N LYS A 13 63.31 22.45 -41.56
CA LYS A 13 63.50 23.38 -40.43
C LYS A 13 63.74 24.83 -40.87
N ALA A 14 64.39 25.05 -42.02
CA ALA A 14 64.58 26.38 -42.58
C ALA A 14 63.27 27.01 -43.09
N LEU A 15 62.32 26.19 -43.57
CA LEU A 15 60.96 26.64 -43.93
C LEU A 15 60.11 26.99 -42.70
N GLY A 16 60.35 26.32 -41.57
CA GLY A 16 59.62 26.49 -40.31
C GLY A 16 60.04 27.70 -39.44
N GLY A 17 60.93 28.58 -39.92
CA GLY A 17 61.25 29.83 -39.21
C GLY A 17 62.17 29.71 -37.99
N ALA A 18 62.84 28.56 -37.79
CA ALA A 18 63.85 28.41 -36.74
C ALA A 18 65.12 29.22 -37.06
N SER A 19 65.64 29.99 -36.10
CA SER A 19 66.90 30.73 -36.25
C SER A 19 68.07 29.76 -36.38
N MET A 20 68.68 29.69 -37.56
CA MET A 20 69.89 28.89 -37.79
C MET A 20 71.12 29.80 -37.74
N SER A 21 72.18 29.34 -37.07
CA SER A 21 73.46 30.03 -37.10
C SER A 21 74.04 29.96 -38.52
N ALA A 22 74.24 31.12 -39.13
CA ALA A 22 74.90 31.27 -40.41
C ALA A 22 76.26 31.92 -40.21
N TYR A 23 77.21 31.67 -41.11
CA TYR A 23 78.46 32.41 -41.15
C TYR A 23 78.94 32.51 -42.58
N THR A 24 79.76 33.52 -42.86
CA THR A 24 80.27 33.78 -44.20
C THR A 24 81.78 33.57 -44.21
N LEU A 25 82.27 32.90 -45.25
CA LEU A 25 83.70 32.79 -45.52
C LEU A 25 84.03 33.69 -46.71
N GLU A 26 84.91 34.66 -46.49
CA GLU A 26 85.49 35.49 -47.55
C GLU A 26 86.81 34.85 -47.99
N PHE A 27 86.92 34.43 -49.25
CA PHE A 27 88.13 33.82 -49.78
C PHE A 27 89.17 34.91 -50.06
N LEU A 28 90.31 34.86 -49.36
CA LEU A 28 91.39 35.85 -49.50
C LEU A 28 92.39 35.47 -50.59
N THR A 29 92.50 34.19 -50.91
CA THR A 29 93.32 33.68 -52.02
C THR A 29 92.43 33.06 -53.08
N GLN A 30 92.92 33.00 -54.31
CA GLN A 30 92.23 32.27 -55.37
C GLN A 30 92.15 30.79 -55.00
N SER A 31 90.97 30.19 -55.14
CA SER A 31 90.81 28.75 -54.96
C SER A 31 89.80 28.16 -55.94
N GLY A 32 90.29 27.35 -56.87
CA GLY A 32 89.52 26.91 -58.04
C GLY A 32 88.99 28.09 -58.86
N SER A 33 87.67 28.13 -59.08
CA SER A 33 86.98 29.22 -59.78
C SER A 33 86.67 30.44 -58.91
N ARG A 34 86.94 30.38 -57.60
CA ARG A 34 86.68 31.49 -56.66
C ARG A 34 87.84 32.48 -56.66
N ARG A 35 87.57 33.73 -57.01
CA ARG A 35 88.56 34.82 -56.99
C ARG A 35 88.71 35.38 -55.57
N PRO A 36 89.87 35.96 -55.20
CA PRO A 36 90.01 36.72 -53.96
C PRO A 36 88.87 37.75 -53.80
N GLY A 37 88.33 37.86 -52.59
CA GLY A 37 87.17 38.70 -52.24
C GLY A 37 85.81 38.03 -52.46
N THR A 38 85.74 36.81 -52.99
CA THR A 38 84.47 36.07 -53.10
C THR A 38 83.99 35.65 -51.72
N THR A 39 82.72 35.90 -51.40
CA THR A 39 82.11 35.48 -50.13
C THR A 39 81.14 34.33 -50.34
N GLU A 40 81.19 33.32 -49.47
CA GLU A 40 80.27 32.19 -49.46
C GLU A 40 79.62 32.04 -48.07
N THR A 41 78.29 32.12 -48.01
CA THR A 41 77.54 32.00 -46.75
C THR A 41 77.08 30.57 -46.54
N ILE A 42 77.37 30.03 -45.36
CA ILE A 42 77.09 28.66 -44.97
C ILE A 42 76.04 28.68 -43.85
N VAL A 43 74.97 27.89 -44.03
CA VAL A 43 73.81 27.85 -43.11
C VAL A 43 73.58 26.44 -42.60
N VAL A 44 74.52 25.95 -41.79
CA VAL A 44 74.43 24.66 -41.09
C VAL A 44 75.17 24.73 -39.75
N PRO A 45 74.74 23.99 -38.71
CA PRO A 45 75.43 23.98 -37.41
C PRO A 45 76.80 23.30 -37.43
N HIS A 46 77.08 22.47 -38.44
CA HIS A 46 78.37 21.84 -38.65
C HIS A 46 78.66 21.73 -40.15
N ALA A 47 79.80 22.24 -40.59
CA ALA A 47 80.26 22.17 -41.96
C ALA A 47 81.69 21.62 -42.02
N GLU A 48 81.89 20.59 -42.84
CA GLU A 48 83.23 20.09 -43.17
C GLU A 48 83.76 20.82 -44.41
N MET A 49 85.06 21.08 -44.43
CA MET A 49 85.76 21.68 -45.55
C MET A 49 86.94 20.82 -46.01
N GLY A 50 87.08 20.67 -47.32
CA GLY A 50 88.09 19.81 -47.93
C GLY A 50 87.80 19.51 -49.39
N ARG A 51 88.61 18.62 -49.99
CA ARG A 51 88.46 18.21 -51.40
C ARG A 51 87.36 17.16 -51.66
N ASP A 52 86.88 16.50 -50.62
CA ASP A 52 85.86 15.46 -50.74
C ASP A 52 84.53 16.05 -51.26
N ARG A 53 83.83 15.30 -52.11
CA ARG A 53 82.54 15.70 -52.67
C ARG A 53 81.46 15.90 -51.60
N THR A 54 81.65 15.32 -50.43
CA THR A 54 80.73 15.38 -49.29
C THR A 54 80.96 16.59 -48.36
N CYS A 55 82.04 17.36 -48.55
CA CYS A 55 82.30 18.57 -47.79
C CYS A 55 81.34 19.70 -48.20
N ALA A 56 80.83 20.44 -47.22
CA ALA A 56 79.95 21.59 -47.46
C ALA A 56 80.72 22.73 -48.12
N ILE A 57 81.96 22.97 -47.69
CA ILE A 57 82.87 23.91 -48.35
C ILE A 57 83.89 23.09 -49.12
N ARG A 58 83.60 22.91 -50.41
CA ARG A 58 84.39 22.05 -51.28
C ARG A 58 85.49 22.83 -52.00
N PHE A 59 86.69 22.32 -51.86
CA PHE A 59 87.86 22.72 -52.64
C PHE A 59 88.03 21.82 -53.86
N ASP A 60 88.54 22.38 -54.94
CA ASP A 60 88.76 21.63 -56.18
C ASP A 60 89.87 20.58 -56.00
N ALA A 61 89.86 19.54 -56.84
CA ALA A 61 90.88 18.50 -56.81
C ALA A 61 92.31 19.04 -57.05
N SER A 62 92.44 20.20 -57.72
CA SER A 62 93.70 20.90 -57.97
C SER A 62 94.42 21.40 -56.70
N GLU A 63 93.71 21.61 -55.59
CA GLU A 63 94.26 22.07 -54.30
C GLU A 63 94.91 20.92 -53.52
N LYS A 64 96.03 20.37 -54.04
CA LYS A 64 96.64 19.12 -53.55
C LYS A 64 97.00 19.13 -52.06
N THR A 65 97.31 20.30 -51.51
CA THR A 65 97.70 20.48 -50.09
C THR A 65 96.51 20.42 -49.13
N VAL A 66 95.29 20.60 -49.63
CA VAL A 66 94.07 20.43 -48.86
C VAL A 66 93.71 18.94 -48.78
N SER A 67 93.29 18.47 -47.61
CA SER A 67 92.92 17.07 -47.40
C SER A 67 91.50 16.83 -47.89
N ARG A 68 91.12 15.57 -48.15
CA ARG A 68 89.74 15.21 -48.51
C ARG A 68 88.75 15.80 -47.50
N LYS A 69 89.05 15.65 -46.21
CA LYS A 69 88.42 16.38 -45.10
C LYS A 69 89.54 17.05 -44.33
N HIS A 70 89.61 18.36 -44.36
CA HIS A 70 90.77 19.09 -43.86
C HIS A 70 90.49 19.79 -42.53
N ALA A 71 89.34 20.44 -42.41
CA ALA A 71 88.86 21.01 -41.16
C ALA A 71 87.33 20.97 -41.10
N SER A 72 86.76 21.22 -39.94
CA SER A 72 85.34 21.50 -39.80
C SER A 72 85.09 22.75 -38.96
N ILE A 73 84.02 23.47 -39.28
CA ILE A 73 83.49 24.55 -38.44
C ILE A 73 82.19 24.05 -37.82
N SER A 74 82.05 24.25 -36.53
CA SER A 74 80.86 23.93 -35.74
C SER A 74 80.37 25.16 -34.99
N SER A 75 79.04 25.28 -34.87
CA SER A 75 78.37 26.32 -34.08
C SER A 75 77.71 25.66 -32.88
N GLU A 76 78.25 25.90 -31.69
CA GLU A 76 77.73 25.36 -30.42
C GLU A 76 77.52 26.53 -29.45
N GLY A 77 76.31 26.65 -28.89
CA GLY A 77 76.00 27.70 -27.89
C GLY A 77 76.13 29.15 -28.39
N GLY A 78 76.04 29.38 -29.71
CA GLY A 78 76.22 30.71 -30.32
C GLY A 78 77.67 31.12 -30.55
N GLN A 79 78.62 30.23 -30.27
CA GLN A 79 80.05 30.40 -30.55
C GLN A 79 80.49 29.45 -31.68
N TYR A 80 81.42 29.90 -32.51
CA TYR A 80 81.98 29.11 -33.59
C TYR A 80 83.31 28.50 -33.19
N TYR A 81 83.55 27.27 -33.63
CA TYR A 81 84.78 26.55 -33.37
C TYR A 81 85.26 25.91 -34.65
N ILE A 82 86.57 25.97 -34.88
CA ILE A 82 87.24 25.23 -35.94
C ILE A 82 88.00 24.05 -35.36
N THR A 83 87.87 22.90 -36.01
CA THR A 83 88.56 21.66 -35.64
C THR A 83 89.36 21.17 -36.84
N PRO A 84 90.69 21.00 -36.73
CA PRO A 84 91.48 20.39 -37.79
C PRO A 84 91.15 18.89 -37.87
N LEU A 85 90.90 18.40 -39.08
CA LEU A 85 90.61 16.98 -39.37
C LEU A 85 91.73 16.34 -40.21
N SER A 86 92.63 17.16 -40.74
CA SER A 86 93.76 16.75 -41.56
C SER A 86 94.90 16.17 -40.71
N GLN A 87 95.40 15.00 -41.09
CA GLN A 87 96.59 14.38 -40.47
C GLN A 87 97.89 14.71 -41.23
N THR A 88 97.80 15.23 -42.45
CA THR A 88 98.95 15.43 -43.34
C THR A 88 99.48 16.85 -43.33
N ASN A 89 98.58 17.83 -43.50
CA ASN A 89 98.90 19.26 -43.47
C ASN A 89 98.07 19.94 -42.39
N GLN A 90 98.70 20.83 -41.62
CA GLN A 90 98.06 21.53 -40.51
C GLN A 90 97.11 22.63 -40.99
N THR A 91 96.10 22.93 -40.18
CA THR A 91 95.25 24.11 -40.32
C THR A 91 95.83 25.23 -39.48
N PHE A 92 95.80 26.45 -40.01
CA PHE A 92 96.27 27.64 -39.32
C PHE A 92 95.11 28.59 -39.09
N VAL A 93 95.08 29.23 -37.92
CA VAL A 93 94.14 30.30 -37.59
C VAL A 93 94.96 31.53 -37.20
N ASN A 94 94.76 32.65 -37.90
CA ASN A 94 95.52 33.88 -37.75
C ASN A 94 97.05 33.65 -37.82
N GLY A 95 97.49 32.73 -38.68
CA GLY A 95 98.91 32.39 -38.88
C GLY A 95 99.49 31.37 -37.88
N ALA A 96 98.77 30.98 -36.82
CA ALA A 96 99.22 29.97 -35.87
C ALA A 96 98.63 28.59 -36.20
N ALA A 97 99.46 27.54 -36.20
CA ALA A 97 99.01 26.17 -36.41
C ALA A 97 98.16 25.68 -35.23
N ILE A 98 97.04 25.01 -35.54
CA ILE A 98 96.15 24.43 -34.53
C ILE A 98 96.20 22.90 -34.58
N ASN A 99 96.29 22.26 -33.41
CA ASN A 99 96.32 20.79 -33.26
C ASN A 99 95.03 20.24 -32.60
N GLY A 100 94.03 21.08 -32.37
CA GLY A 100 92.78 20.72 -31.73
C GLY A 100 91.68 21.75 -31.99
N ARG A 101 90.52 21.57 -31.35
CA ARG A 101 89.37 22.48 -31.49
C ARG A 101 89.70 23.85 -30.88
N VAL A 102 89.56 24.92 -31.66
CA VAL A 102 89.84 26.31 -31.24
C VAL A 102 88.63 27.20 -31.52
N PRO A 103 88.24 28.12 -30.62
CA PRO A 103 87.19 29.10 -30.89
C PRO A 103 87.56 30.04 -32.04
N LEU A 104 86.60 30.36 -32.89
CA LEU A 104 86.77 31.16 -34.10
C LEU A 104 86.00 32.47 -33.98
N SER A 105 86.71 33.58 -33.84
CA SER A 105 86.12 34.91 -33.71
C SER A 105 85.86 35.56 -35.07
N ASN A 106 84.93 36.49 -35.14
CA ASN A 106 84.68 37.29 -36.35
C ASN A 106 85.96 37.98 -36.83
N GLY A 107 86.24 37.91 -38.12
CA GLY A 107 87.47 38.40 -38.75
C GLY A 107 88.66 37.44 -38.71
N SER A 108 88.55 36.29 -38.04
CA SER A 108 89.65 35.31 -37.97
C SER A 108 89.99 34.76 -39.34
N GLU A 109 91.27 34.67 -39.65
CA GLU A 109 91.75 34.11 -40.89
C GLU A 109 92.07 32.63 -40.73
N ILE A 110 91.48 31.79 -41.57
CA ILE A 110 91.72 30.35 -41.64
C ILE A 110 92.55 30.06 -42.87
N GLN A 111 93.64 29.32 -42.70
CA GLN A 111 94.48 28.84 -43.79
C GLN A 111 94.62 27.32 -43.74
N LEU A 112 94.35 26.65 -44.86
CA LEU A 112 94.42 25.20 -44.96
C LEU A 112 95.76 24.81 -45.58
N SER A 113 96.75 24.37 -44.78
CA SER A 113 98.17 24.17 -45.17
C SER A 113 98.97 25.46 -45.39
N SER A 114 100.28 25.40 -45.16
CA SER A 114 101.23 26.53 -45.28
C SER A 114 101.20 27.23 -46.65
N SER A 115 100.90 26.49 -47.72
CA SER A 115 100.77 26.98 -49.10
C SER A 115 99.35 26.86 -49.67
N GLY A 116 98.35 26.55 -48.84
CA GLY A 116 96.97 26.38 -49.30
C GLY A 116 96.08 27.60 -49.05
N PRO A 117 94.77 27.47 -49.35
CA PRO A 117 93.86 28.60 -49.45
C PRO A 117 93.61 29.28 -48.11
N ARG A 118 93.54 30.61 -48.14
CA ARG A 118 93.24 31.50 -47.01
C ARG A 118 91.82 32.05 -47.13
N MET A 119 91.12 32.07 -46.02
CA MET A 119 89.76 32.57 -45.92
C MET A 119 89.59 33.37 -44.64
N ARG A 120 88.84 34.46 -44.69
CA ARG A 120 88.40 35.19 -43.50
C ARG A 120 87.03 34.70 -43.07
N PHE A 121 86.91 34.36 -41.80
CA PHE A 121 85.66 34.02 -41.16
C PHE A 121 84.92 35.28 -40.75
N LEU A 122 83.68 35.41 -41.21
CA LEU A 122 82.78 36.50 -40.87
C LEU A 122 81.55 35.92 -40.16
N ALA A 123 81.42 36.20 -38.86
CA ALA A 123 80.27 35.80 -38.07
C ALA A 123 79.07 36.67 -38.45
N ALA A 124 78.16 36.12 -39.27
CA ALA A 124 76.92 36.79 -39.63
C ALA A 124 75.77 36.28 -38.75
N GLN A 125 75.41 37.02 -37.69
CA GLN A 125 74.16 36.74 -36.97
C GLN A 125 72.97 37.26 -37.76
N THR A 126 72.61 36.57 -38.83
CA THR A 126 71.42 36.90 -39.61
C THR A 126 70.20 36.26 -38.97
N LYS A 127 69.39 37.04 -38.22
CA LYS A 127 68.08 36.57 -37.75
C LYS A 127 67.18 36.34 -38.98
N THR A 128 66.96 35.09 -39.35
CA THR A 128 66.19 34.70 -40.54
C THR A 128 64.68 35.00 -40.42
N SER A 129 64.22 35.57 -39.29
CA SER A 129 62.80 35.79 -38.97
C SER A 129 62.10 36.88 -39.79
N THR A 130 62.84 37.74 -40.52
CA THR A 130 62.26 38.85 -41.31
C THR A 130 62.24 38.62 -42.83
N MET A 131 62.81 37.52 -43.34
CA MET A 131 62.79 37.24 -44.78
C MET A 131 61.48 36.59 -45.25
N ARG A 132 60.87 37.16 -46.31
CA ARG A 132 59.64 36.63 -46.95
C ARG A 132 59.91 35.29 -47.65
N LEU A 133 58.95 34.36 -47.55
CA LEU A 133 59.03 32.98 -48.06
C LEU A 133 59.50 32.89 -49.53
N THR A 134 59.09 33.83 -50.37
CA THR A 134 59.47 33.90 -51.79
C THR A 134 60.97 34.17 -51.99
N GLN A 135 61.59 34.99 -51.14
CA GLN A 135 63.05 35.19 -51.14
C GLN A 135 63.79 33.96 -50.60
N ARG A 136 63.18 33.23 -49.64
CA ARG A 136 63.72 31.96 -49.13
C ARG A 136 63.71 30.88 -50.21
N MET A 137 62.63 30.79 -51.00
CA MET A 137 62.54 29.84 -52.11
C MET A 137 63.50 30.20 -53.25
N GLN A 138 63.70 31.48 -53.56
CA GLN A 138 64.57 31.90 -54.66
C GLN A 138 66.07 31.62 -54.41
N MET A 139 66.51 31.51 -53.14
CA MET A 139 67.85 31.03 -52.78
C MET A 139 68.04 29.51 -52.91
N PHE A 140 66.95 28.73 -52.92
CA PHE A 140 66.97 27.27 -53.15
C PHE A 140 66.54 26.89 -54.58
N ALA A 141 65.88 27.79 -55.33
CA ALA A 141 65.35 27.51 -56.66
C ALA A 141 66.31 27.83 -57.82
N SER A 142 67.45 28.49 -57.58
CA SER A 142 68.36 28.92 -58.66
C SER A 142 69.54 27.99 -58.95
N GLN A 143 69.66 26.81 -58.32
CA GLN A 143 70.75 25.87 -58.64
C GLN A 143 70.34 24.55 -59.29
N SER A 144 69.05 24.28 -59.56
CA SER A 144 68.70 22.97 -60.13
C SER A 144 67.34 22.91 -60.80
N LEU A 145 67.13 23.64 -61.90
CA LEU A 145 65.95 23.41 -62.73
C LEU A 145 66.22 23.60 -64.23
N ARG A 146 66.53 22.49 -64.92
CA ARG A 146 65.87 21.98 -66.15
C ARG A 146 66.15 20.46 -66.23
N PRO A 147 65.21 19.55 -66.62
CA PRO A 147 63.79 19.68 -67.04
C PRO A 147 62.81 18.65 -66.37
N TYR A 148 61.67 19.05 -65.77
CA TYR A 148 60.75 18.10 -65.08
C TYR A 148 59.28 18.12 -65.56
N ARG A 149 59.07 18.19 -66.88
CA ARG A 149 57.73 18.21 -67.51
C ARG A 149 56.91 16.92 -67.30
N ARG A 150 57.58 15.78 -67.03
CA ARG A 150 56.90 14.47 -66.88
C ARG A 150 56.39 14.19 -65.45
N ALA A 151 56.99 14.74 -64.41
CA ALA A 151 56.52 14.48 -63.03
C ALA A 151 55.29 15.30 -62.64
N VAL A 152 55.12 16.49 -63.21
CA VAL A 152 53.91 17.29 -62.96
C VAL A 152 52.68 16.57 -63.54
N MET A 153 52.83 15.91 -64.69
CA MET A 153 51.75 15.18 -65.35
C MET A 153 51.35 13.91 -64.57
N THR A 154 52.32 13.16 -64.02
CA THR A 154 52.01 12.02 -63.15
C THR A 154 51.37 12.43 -61.84
N LEU A 155 51.77 13.57 -61.25
CA LEU A 155 51.16 14.07 -60.01
C LEU A 155 49.68 14.45 -60.21
N SER A 156 49.33 15.04 -61.37
CA SER A 156 47.95 15.40 -61.70
C SER A 156 47.04 14.16 -61.85
N VAL A 157 47.55 13.08 -62.45
CA VAL A 157 46.80 11.81 -62.57
C VAL A 157 46.57 11.17 -61.20
N VAL A 158 47.59 11.18 -60.33
CA VAL A 158 47.45 10.69 -58.94
C VAL A 158 46.41 11.53 -58.17
N PHE A 159 46.34 12.83 -58.42
CA PHE A 159 45.36 13.71 -57.77
C PHE A 159 43.92 13.40 -58.19
N VAL A 160 43.67 13.10 -59.47
CA VAL A 160 42.34 12.70 -59.95
C VAL A 160 41.93 11.35 -59.38
N ILE A 161 42.85 10.39 -59.28
CA ILE A 161 42.60 9.08 -58.65
C ILE A 161 42.27 9.27 -57.16
N ALA A 162 42.97 10.15 -56.45
CA ALA A 162 42.69 10.47 -55.05
C ALA A 162 41.29 11.09 -54.85
N ILE A 163 40.86 11.99 -55.74
CA ILE A 163 39.51 12.56 -55.71
C ILE A 163 38.45 11.48 -55.97
N GLY A 164 38.68 10.58 -56.93
CA GLY A 164 37.78 9.47 -57.21
C GLY A 164 37.64 8.51 -56.00
N ALA A 165 38.75 8.18 -55.35
CA ALA A 165 38.75 7.37 -54.13
C ALA A 165 38.02 8.07 -52.97
N MET A 166 38.20 9.39 -52.81
CA MET A 166 37.49 10.18 -51.81
C MET A 166 35.98 10.24 -52.09
N ALA A 167 35.57 10.42 -53.35
CA ALA A 167 34.17 10.42 -53.74
C ALA A 167 33.51 9.05 -53.49
N TYR A 168 34.21 7.96 -53.79
CA TYR A 168 33.76 6.60 -53.47
C TYR A 168 33.62 6.37 -51.97
N PHE A 169 34.58 6.83 -51.17
CA PHE A 169 34.54 6.71 -49.70
C PHE A 169 33.38 7.54 -49.09
N LEU A 170 33.12 8.73 -49.62
CA LEU A 170 31.97 9.56 -49.22
C LEU A 170 30.64 8.91 -49.61
N TYR A 171 30.57 8.27 -50.79
CA TYR A 171 29.39 7.53 -51.22
C TYR A 171 29.11 6.33 -50.30
N GLN A 172 30.13 5.52 -50.00
CA GLN A 172 30.01 4.39 -49.09
C GLN A 172 29.59 4.83 -47.67
N SER A 173 30.18 5.91 -47.15
CA SER A 173 29.82 6.46 -45.84
C SER A 173 28.39 7.03 -45.79
N SER A 174 27.86 7.50 -46.93
CA SER A 174 26.48 7.98 -47.03
C SER A 174 25.42 6.88 -46.92
N GLU A 175 25.71 5.68 -47.45
CA GLU A 175 24.83 4.52 -47.29
C GLU A 175 24.78 4.04 -45.84
N GLU A 176 25.93 3.95 -45.15
CA GLU A 176 26.00 3.58 -43.74
C GLU A 176 25.23 4.57 -42.83
N LEU A 177 25.33 5.87 -43.12
CA LEU A 177 24.54 6.90 -42.41
C LEU A 177 23.04 6.74 -42.60
N GLY A 178 22.61 6.31 -43.80
CA GLY A 178 21.20 6.06 -44.12
C GLY A 178 20.62 4.89 -43.32
N VAL A 179 21.39 3.81 -43.18
CA VAL A 179 21.02 2.63 -42.38
C VAL A 179 20.99 2.97 -40.89
N ALA A 180 22.02 3.65 -40.38
CA ALA A 180 22.07 4.08 -38.98
C ALA A 180 20.91 5.02 -38.60
N LYS A 181 20.54 5.97 -39.47
CA LYS A 181 19.36 6.84 -39.27
C LYS A 181 18.06 6.05 -39.18
N LYS A 182 17.88 5.02 -40.02
CA LYS A 182 16.69 4.15 -39.97
C LYS A 182 16.62 3.35 -38.68
N GLN A 183 17.75 2.81 -38.20
CA GLN A 183 17.81 2.08 -36.92
C GLN A 183 17.50 2.98 -35.73
N ILE A 184 18.05 4.20 -35.69
CA ILE A 184 17.75 5.17 -34.63
C ILE A 184 16.26 5.57 -34.66
N ALA A 185 15.69 5.79 -35.85
CA ALA A 185 14.26 6.11 -35.99
C ALA A 185 13.37 4.96 -35.48
N GLN A 186 13.72 3.70 -35.78
CA GLN A 186 13.01 2.53 -35.24
C GLN A 186 13.10 2.45 -33.72
N GLN A 187 14.28 2.68 -33.13
CA GLN A 187 14.46 2.68 -31.68
C GLN A 187 13.66 3.79 -30.98
N ILE A 188 13.53 4.97 -31.59
CA ILE A 188 12.71 6.07 -31.06
C ILE A 188 11.22 5.67 -31.05
N GLU A 189 10.74 5.01 -32.11
CA GLU A 189 9.34 4.58 -32.19
C GLU A 189 9.04 3.45 -31.19
N GLU A 190 9.94 2.48 -31.03
CA GLU A 190 9.83 1.44 -29.99
C GLU A 190 9.84 2.04 -28.57
N GLN A 191 10.73 3.00 -28.29
CA GLN A 191 10.76 3.71 -27.00
C GLN A 191 9.44 4.45 -26.73
N LYS A 192 8.84 5.05 -27.76
CA LYS A 192 7.55 5.75 -27.66
C LYS A 192 6.42 4.78 -27.35
N GLN A 193 6.34 3.66 -28.08
CA GLN A 193 5.36 2.60 -27.82
C GLN A 193 5.53 2.01 -26.41
N ASN A 194 6.77 1.79 -25.96
CA ASN A 194 7.05 1.24 -24.65
C ASN A 194 6.65 2.22 -23.53
N LYS A 195 6.82 3.54 -23.74
CA LYS A 195 6.38 4.58 -22.82
C LYS A 195 4.86 4.68 -22.73
N GLU A 196 4.16 4.54 -23.85
CA GLU A 196 2.69 4.48 -23.89
C GLU A 196 2.17 3.23 -23.17
N ALA A 197 2.77 2.06 -23.42
CA ALA A 197 2.45 0.82 -22.73
C ALA A 197 2.67 0.92 -21.21
N GLN A 198 3.78 1.54 -20.78
CA GLN A 198 4.08 1.78 -19.36
C GLN A 198 3.04 2.71 -18.71
N LYS A 199 2.57 3.73 -19.44
CA LYS A 199 1.52 4.64 -18.96
C LYS A 199 0.20 3.92 -18.75
N VAL A 200 -0.24 3.15 -19.75
CA VAL A 200 -1.48 2.34 -19.66
C VAL A 200 -1.39 1.33 -18.52
N LEU A 201 -0.23 0.69 -18.33
CA LEU A 201 0.00 -0.22 -17.21
C LEU A 201 -0.16 0.48 -15.85
N ASN A 202 0.45 1.66 -15.68
CA ASN A 202 0.36 2.42 -14.44
C ASN A 202 -1.07 2.89 -14.15
N ASP A 203 -1.81 3.35 -15.18
CA ASP A 203 -3.21 3.76 -15.05
C ASP A 203 -4.09 2.56 -14.64
N ASN A 204 -3.86 1.38 -15.24
CA ASN A 204 -4.54 0.14 -14.85
C ASN A 204 -4.19 -0.27 -13.43
N LEU A 205 -2.94 -0.15 -13.00
CA LEU A 205 -2.48 -0.49 -11.66
C LEU A 205 -3.11 0.44 -10.61
N ALA A 206 -3.21 1.74 -10.90
CA ALA A 206 -3.92 2.71 -10.07
C ALA A 206 -5.41 2.37 -9.95
N LYS A 207 -6.05 1.97 -11.06
CA LYS A 207 -7.45 1.53 -11.06
C LYS A 207 -7.65 0.25 -10.22
N VAL A 208 -6.81 -0.77 -10.43
CA VAL A 208 -6.84 -2.02 -9.65
C VAL A 208 -6.63 -1.75 -8.16
N ASN A 209 -5.69 -0.89 -7.78
CA ASN A 209 -5.47 -0.53 -6.38
C ASN A 209 -6.69 0.16 -5.76
N LYS A 210 -7.37 1.03 -6.52
CA LYS A 210 -8.61 1.69 -6.06
C LYS A 210 -9.74 0.68 -5.89
N ASP A 211 -9.91 -0.23 -6.85
CA ASP A 211 -10.94 -1.26 -6.80
C ASP A 211 -10.67 -2.25 -5.65
N LEU A 212 -9.40 -2.60 -5.41
CA LEU A 212 -8.97 -3.43 -4.28
C LEU A 212 -9.25 -2.76 -2.94
N ALA A 213 -8.94 -1.46 -2.80
CA ALA A 213 -9.24 -0.71 -1.58
C ALA A 213 -10.76 -0.61 -1.32
N ALA A 214 -11.56 -0.41 -2.37
CA ALA A 214 -13.02 -0.40 -2.26
C ALA A 214 -13.57 -1.77 -1.85
N THR A 215 -13.01 -2.85 -2.40
CA THR A 215 -13.39 -4.23 -2.08
C THR A 215 -13.01 -4.59 -0.65
N ALA A 216 -11.80 -4.23 -0.21
CA ALA A 216 -11.34 -4.44 1.16
C ALA A 216 -12.22 -3.71 2.18
N LYS A 217 -12.67 -2.49 1.87
CA LYS A 217 -13.62 -1.75 2.72
C LYS A 217 -14.97 -2.45 2.83
N LYS A 218 -15.54 -2.91 1.71
CA LYS A 218 -16.81 -3.67 1.70
C LYS A 218 -16.69 -4.97 2.50
N LEU A 219 -15.60 -5.73 2.29
CA LEU A 219 -15.34 -6.97 3.02
C LEU A 219 -15.21 -6.72 4.53
N ALA A 220 -14.56 -5.63 4.94
CA ALA A 220 -14.48 -5.23 6.34
C ALA A 220 -15.86 -4.89 6.93
N GLU A 221 -16.73 -4.19 6.20
CA GLU A 221 -18.10 -3.90 6.65
C GLU A 221 -18.96 -5.17 6.74
N GLU A 222 -18.87 -6.07 5.77
CA GLU A 222 -19.57 -7.37 5.80
C GLU A 222 -19.08 -8.25 6.94
N SER A 223 -17.76 -8.31 7.20
CA SER A 223 -17.22 -9.09 8.30
C SER A 223 -17.72 -8.60 9.68
N LYS A 224 -17.86 -7.28 9.86
CA LYS A 224 -18.47 -6.71 11.08
C LYS A 224 -19.93 -7.14 11.24
N LYS A 225 -20.74 -6.99 10.20
CA LYS A 225 -22.15 -7.43 10.21
C LYS A 225 -22.27 -8.93 10.51
N ASN A 226 -21.44 -9.76 9.87
CA ASN A 226 -21.44 -11.20 10.13
C ASN A 226 -21.07 -11.52 11.58
N SER A 227 -20.12 -10.79 12.17
CA SER A 227 -19.76 -10.97 13.60
C SER A 227 -20.89 -10.59 14.55
N GLU A 228 -21.67 -9.56 14.24
CA GLU A 228 -22.83 -9.14 15.03
C GLU A 228 -23.97 -10.16 14.92
N ILE A 229 -24.24 -10.67 13.71
CA ILE A 229 -25.22 -11.73 13.47
C ILE A 229 -24.84 -12.99 14.25
N LEU A 230 -23.57 -13.41 14.21
CA LEU A 230 -23.11 -14.58 14.96
C LEU A 230 -23.34 -14.44 16.47
N LYS A 231 -23.09 -13.25 17.04
CA LYS A 231 -23.39 -12.97 18.45
C LYS A 231 -24.88 -13.06 18.75
N GLN A 232 -25.73 -12.50 17.89
CA GLN A 232 -27.19 -12.58 18.06
C GLN A 232 -27.70 -14.02 17.99
N VAL A 233 -27.16 -14.83 17.06
CA VAL A 233 -27.49 -16.25 16.94
C VAL A 233 -27.05 -17.03 18.18
N GLU A 234 -25.86 -16.76 18.70
CA GLU A 234 -25.36 -17.38 19.94
C GLU A 234 -26.26 -17.05 21.14
N ILE A 235 -26.65 -15.77 21.30
CA ILE A 235 -27.58 -15.33 22.35
C ILE A 235 -28.93 -16.04 22.20
N SER A 236 -29.51 -16.05 21.00
CA SER A 236 -30.80 -16.70 20.72
C SER A 236 -30.76 -18.20 21.01
N ASN A 237 -29.69 -18.89 20.61
CA ASN A 237 -29.49 -20.31 20.91
C ASN A 237 -29.35 -20.57 22.42
N ASN A 238 -28.65 -19.69 23.14
CA ASN A 238 -28.51 -19.81 24.59
C ASN A 238 -29.86 -19.61 25.29
N ILE A 239 -30.63 -18.59 24.91
CA ILE A 239 -31.96 -18.33 25.48
C ILE A 239 -32.91 -19.49 25.20
N LYS A 240 -32.91 -20.02 23.97
CA LYS A 240 -33.70 -21.20 23.62
C LYS A 240 -33.36 -22.37 24.54
N LYS A 241 -32.08 -22.69 24.72
CA LYS A 241 -31.64 -23.77 25.62
C LYS A 241 -32.11 -23.54 27.06
N MET A 242 -32.05 -22.30 27.55
CA MET A 242 -32.52 -21.95 28.89
C MET A 242 -34.05 -22.08 29.04
N LEU A 243 -34.82 -21.74 28.00
CA LEU A 243 -36.27 -21.95 27.97
C LEU A 243 -36.61 -23.45 27.94
N ASP A 244 -35.91 -24.24 27.12
CA ASP A 244 -36.05 -25.70 27.03
C ASP A 244 -35.85 -26.35 28.42
N ASP A 245 -34.91 -25.84 29.23
CA ASP A 245 -34.65 -26.30 30.60
C ASP A 245 -35.83 -26.05 31.58
N TYR A 246 -36.69 -25.08 31.26
CA TYR A 246 -37.86 -24.66 32.06
C TYR A 246 -39.19 -25.22 31.54
N GLU A 247 -39.25 -25.81 30.34
CA GLU A 247 -40.49 -26.32 29.74
C GLU A 247 -41.27 -27.23 30.69
N ASN A 248 -40.58 -28.14 31.41
CA ASN A 248 -41.21 -29.08 32.32
C ASN A 248 -41.79 -28.44 33.60
N ASP A 249 -41.41 -27.20 33.89
CA ASP A 249 -41.91 -26.42 35.01
C ASP A 249 -43.04 -25.46 34.61
N VAL A 250 -43.45 -25.47 33.34
CA VAL A 250 -44.65 -24.79 32.82
C VAL A 250 -45.76 -25.83 32.63
N TYR A 251 -46.91 -25.59 33.24
CA TYR A 251 -48.01 -26.55 33.35
C TYR A 251 -49.24 -26.05 32.62
N TYR A 252 -49.86 -26.94 31.86
CA TYR A 252 -51.20 -26.74 31.32
C TYR A 252 -52.19 -26.86 32.46
N LEU A 253 -53.04 -25.84 32.64
CA LEU A 253 -54.11 -25.86 33.63
C LEU A 253 -55.41 -26.26 32.96
N HIS A 254 -56.04 -27.29 33.49
CA HIS A 254 -57.40 -27.68 33.15
C HIS A 254 -58.32 -27.38 34.34
N MET A 255 -59.26 -26.45 34.15
CA MET A 255 -60.28 -26.10 35.14
C MET A 255 -61.39 -27.16 35.09
N SER A 256 -61.19 -28.27 35.79
CA SER A 256 -61.90 -29.53 35.53
C SER A 256 -63.31 -29.58 36.11
N LYS A 257 -63.51 -29.04 37.33
CA LYS A 257 -64.81 -29.14 38.01
C LYS A 257 -65.05 -27.98 38.96
N LEU A 258 -66.14 -27.25 38.76
CA LEU A 258 -66.68 -26.29 39.72
C LEU A 258 -67.76 -26.97 40.57
N VAL A 259 -67.75 -26.70 41.87
CA VAL A 259 -68.80 -27.08 42.83
C VAL A 259 -69.16 -25.84 43.65
N TYR A 260 -70.45 -25.54 43.76
CA TYR A 260 -70.92 -24.49 44.67
C TYR A 260 -72.28 -24.82 45.28
N ARG A 261 -72.60 -24.18 46.41
CA ARG A 261 -73.92 -24.30 47.03
C ARG A 261 -74.71 -23.01 46.86
N PHE A 262 -75.94 -23.12 46.35
CA PHE A 262 -76.86 -21.99 46.21
C PHE A 262 -78.27 -22.45 46.60
N ASN A 263 -78.98 -21.68 47.43
CA ASN A 263 -80.33 -21.99 47.91
C ASN A 263 -80.51 -23.41 48.49
N GLY A 264 -79.47 -23.96 49.14
CA GLY A 264 -79.49 -25.29 49.74
C GLY A 264 -79.19 -26.44 48.75
N GLU A 265 -79.07 -26.17 47.46
CA GLU A 265 -78.71 -27.15 46.43
C GLU A 265 -77.22 -27.10 46.10
N VAL A 266 -76.64 -28.28 45.79
CA VAL A 266 -75.25 -28.40 45.35
C VAL A 266 -75.22 -28.45 43.83
N ASN A 267 -74.61 -27.44 43.23
CA ASN A 267 -74.45 -27.28 41.80
C ASN A 267 -73.03 -27.69 41.38
N SER A 268 -72.89 -28.26 40.18
CA SER A 268 -71.57 -28.60 39.65
C SER A 268 -71.50 -28.48 38.13
N TYR A 269 -70.38 -27.94 37.65
CA TYR A 269 -70.06 -27.78 36.24
C TYR A 269 -68.70 -28.41 35.97
N SER A 270 -68.51 -28.97 34.79
CA SER A 270 -67.23 -29.57 34.38
C SER A 270 -66.65 -28.82 33.19
N ASN A 271 -65.32 -28.83 33.07
CA ASN A 271 -64.56 -28.25 31.95
C ASN A 271 -64.84 -26.76 31.74
N LEU A 272 -64.49 -25.93 32.73
CA LEU A 272 -64.75 -24.48 32.70
C LEU A 272 -63.77 -23.72 31.79
N GLY A 273 -62.62 -24.30 31.49
CA GLY A 273 -61.62 -23.67 30.64
C GLY A 273 -60.22 -24.18 30.89
N SER A 274 -59.25 -23.43 30.36
CA SER A 274 -57.84 -23.74 30.53
C SER A 274 -56.98 -22.51 30.67
N GLY A 275 -55.79 -22.70 31.21
CA GLY A 275 -54.78 -21.66 31.38
C GLY A 275 -53.39 -22.26 31.47
N THR A 276 -52.46 -21.46 31.96
CA THR A 276 -51.08 -21.87 32.20
C THR A 276 -50.71 -21.54 33.64
N GLY A 277 -49.90 -22.38 34.26
CA GLY A 277 -49.26 -22.10 35.54
C GLY A 277 -47.80 -22.54 35.49
N PHE A 278 -47.01 -22.16 36.47
CA PHE A 278 -45.60 -22.53 36.51
C PHE A 278 -45.08 -22.73 37.93
N LEU A 279 -44.05 -23.56 38.06
CA LEU A 279 -43.45 -23.93 39.33
C LEU A 279 -42.10 -23.24 39.52
N LEU A 280 -42.01 -22.40 40.54
CA LEU A 280 -40.77 -21.72 40.93
C LEU A 280 -39.79 -22.67 41.64
N ASP A 281 -38.52 -22.26 41.69
CA ASP A 281 -37.44 -22.97 42.39
C ASP A 281 -37.59 -22.98 43.92
N ASP A 282 -38.36 -22.05 44.47
CA ASP A 282 -38.79 -22.04 45.88
C ASP A 282 -39.98 -22.97 46.18
N GLY A 283 -40.59 -23.56 45.14
CA GLY A 283 -41.70 -24.51 45.23
C GLY A 283 -43.09 -23.88 45.21
N ARG A 284 -43.19 -22.56 45.04
CA ARG A 284 -44.47 -21.89 44.78
C ARG A 284 -44.94 -22.22 43.36
N PHE A 285 -46.17 -22.71 43.26
CA PHE A 285 -46.87 -22.83 41.99
C PHE A 285 -47.68 -21.56 41.77
N VAL A 286 -47.49 -20.91 40.62
CA VAL A 286 -47.99 -19.56 40.34
C VAL A 286 -48.84 -19.58 39.07
N THR A 287 -49.94 -18.82 39.06
CA THR A 287 -50.81 -18.60 37.89
C THR A 287 -51.57 -17.27 38.05
N ALA A 288 -52.40 -16.91 37.07
CA ALA A 288 -53.27 -15.75 37.13
C ALA A 288 -54.47 -16.04 38.04
N LEU A 289 -54.97 -15.02 38.75
CA LEU A 289 -56.11 -15.16 39.65
C LEU A 289 -57.36 -15.61 38.89
N HIS A 290 -57.57 -15.10 37.68
CA HIS A 290 -58.72 -15.51 36.87
C HIS A 290 -58.67 -16.96 36.36
N CYS A 291 -57.52 -17.66 36.49
CA CYS A 291 -57.42 -19.09 36.21
C CYS A 291 -57.91 -19.97 37.38
N VAL A 292 -57.99 -19.41 38.59
CA VAL A 292 -58.44 -20.13 39.80
C VAL A 292 -59.76 -19.59 40.36
N HIS A 293 -60.02 -18.29 40.16
CA HIS A 293 -61.23 -17.58 40.58
C HIS A 293 -61.79 -16.73 39.43
N PRO A 294 -62.32 -17.34 38.35
CA PRO A 294 -62.78 -16.63 37.15
C PRO A 294 -63.96 -15.69 37.40
N TRP A 295 -64.76 -15.94 38.45
CA TRP A 295 -65.95 -15.15 38.80
C TRP A 295 -65.67 -13.70 39.23
N TYR A 296 -64.41 -13.33 39.50
CA TYR A 296 -64.03 -11.95 39.74
C TYR A 296 -63.84 -11.11 38.46
N PHE A 297 -63.87 -11.72 37.27
CA PHE A 297 -63.40 -11.09 36.02
C PHE A 297 -64.46 -10.93 34.93
N ASN A 298 -65.51 -11.75 34.92
CA ASN A 298 -66.61 -11.60 33.97
C ASN A 298 -67.90 -11.29 34.73
N THR A 299 -68.21 -9.98 34.81
CA THR A 299 -69.36 -9.44 35.53
C THR A 299 -70.61 -9.28 34.65
N GLU A 300 -70.51 -9.62 33.36
CA GLU A 300 -71.66 -9.60 32.43
C GLU A 300 -72.46 -10.91 32.50
N ASP A 301 -71.83 -12.00 32.97
CA ASP A 301 -72.49 -13.28 33.22
C ASP A 301 -73.05 -13.31 34.65
N GLU A 302 -74.39 -13.36 34.74
CA GLU A 302 -75.12 -13.45 36.01
C GLU A 302 -74.66 -14.65 36.86
N SER A 303 -74.34 -15.78 36.23
CA SER A 303 -73.86 -16.98 36.93
C SER A 303 -72.58 -16.70 37.70
N TYR A 304 -71.66 -15.93 37.11
CA TYR A 304 -70.42 -15.54 37.77
C TYR A 304 -70.64 -14.50 38.87
N ASN A 305 -71.60 -13.59 38.72
CA ASN A 305 -71.97 -12.68 39.80
C ASN A 305 -72.54 -13.45 41.01
N ILE A 306 -73.31 -14.53 40.79
CA ILE A 306 -73.78 -15.43 41.85
C ILE A 306 -72.60 -16.12 42.54
N LEU A 307 -71.68 -16.73 41.79
CA LEU A 307 -70.47 -17.37 42.37
C LEU A 307 -69.63 -16.37 43.18
N ASN A 308 -69.52 -15.14 42.69
CA ASN A 308 -68.78 -14.07 43.33
C ASN A 308 -69.41 -13.63 44.65
N ALA A 309 -70.73 -13.43 44.66
CA ALA A 309 -71.51 -13.12 45.86
C ALA A 309 -71.35 -14.23 46.92
N LEU A 310 -71.54 -15.48 46.51
CA LEU A 310 -71.37 -16.65 47.39
C LEU A 310 -69.97 -16.71 47.98
N LYS A 311 -68.93 -16.58 47.12
CA LYS A 311 -67.54 -16.59 47.58
C LYS A 311 -67.26 -15.46 48.57
N THR A 312 -67.78 -14.26 48.32
CA THR A 312 -67.58 -13.08 49.17
C THR A 312 -68.28 -13.23 50.53
N GLN A 313 -69.37 -14.00 50.60
CA GLN A 313 -70.08 -14.33 51.84
C GLN A 313 -69.44 -15.49 52.62
N GLY A 314 -68.40 -16.13 52.06
CA GLY A 314 -67.74 -17.29 52.67
C GLY A 314 -68.46 -18.62 52.42
N GLU A 315 -69.39 -18.66 51.46
CA GLU A 315 -70.03 -19.90 51.02
C GLU A 315 -69.08 -20.78 50.21
N ILE A 316 -69.47 -22.05 50.06
CA ILE A 316 -68.67 -23.03 49.31
C ILE A 316 -68.76 -22.71 47.81
N VAL A 317 -67.66 -22.21 47.26
CA VAL A 317 -67.38 -22.12 45.83
C VAL A 317 -65.98 -22.68 45.60
N GLU A 318 -65.89 -23.81 44.92
CA GLU A 318 -64.65 -24.56 44.73
C GLU A 318 -64.46 -24.97 43.28
N LEU A 319 -63.36 -24.54 42.69
CA LEU A 319 -62.90 -25.01 41.38
C LEU A 319 -61.73 -25.96 41.57
N THR A 320 -61.85 -27.18 41.03
CA THR A 320 -60.75 -28.13 40.89
C THR A 320 -59.94 -27.78 39.66
N ILE A 321 -58.63 -27.57 39.85
CA ILE A 321 -57.66 -27.32 38.78
C ILE A 321 -56.70 -28.51 38.68
N VAL A 322 -56.54 -29.06 37.48
CA VAL A 322 -55.53 -30.08 37.18
C VAL A 322 -54.41 -29.44 36.37
N ALA A 323 -53.22 -29.38 36.95
CA ALA A 323 -52.02 -28.87 36.33
C ALA A 323 -51.17 -30.02 35.77
N THR A 324 -50.90 -30.03 34.47
CA THR A 324 -50.16 -31.10 33.77
C THR A 324 -48.91 -30.53 33.09
N SER A 325 -47.74 -31.09 33.40
CA SER A 325 -46.44 -30.75 32.79
C SER A 325 -46.19 -31.54 31.50
N PRO A 326 -45.35 -31.05 30.57
CA PRO A 326 -44.83 -31.81 29.43
C PRO A 326 -44.27 -33.19 29.77
N SER A 327 -43.67 -33.33 30.96
CA SER A 327 -43.15 -34.60 31.48
C SER A 327 -44.24 -35.63 31.83
N GLY A 328 -45.53 -35.25 31.78
CA GLY A 328 -46.67 -36.07 32.21
C GLY A 328 -47.00 -35.96 33.70
N LYS A 329 -46.17 -35.22 34.46
CA LYS A 329 -46.38 -34.96 35.87
C LYS A 329 -47.64 -34.12 36.10
N GLN A 330 -48.46 -34.52 37.06
CA GLN A 330 -49.72 -33.87 37.38
C GLN A 330 -49.78 -33.41 38.85
N MET A 331 -50.42 -32.27 39.05
CA MET A 331 -50.84 -31.78 40.36
C MET A 331 -52.32 -31.38 40.30
N THR A 332 -53.06 -31.62 41.37
CA THR A 332 -54.46 -31.22 41.47
C THR A 332 -54.60 -30.26 42.63
N PHE A 333 -55.27 -29.14 42.39
CA PHE A 333 -55.46 -28.07 43.36
C PHE A 333 -56.94 -27.75 43.52
N SER A 334 -57.33 -27.39 44.74
CA SER A 334 -58.54 -26.62 44.98
C SER A 334 -58.25 -25.14 44.76
N SER A 335 -59.16 -24.41 44.13
CA SER A 335 -59.05 -22.95 44.03
C SER A 335 -58.94 -22.27 45.40
N ASN A 336 -59.52 -22.89 46.44
CA ASN A 336 -59.56 -22.33 47.79
C ASN A 336 -58.22 -22.44 48.54
N ASP A 337 -57.28 -23.24 48.03
CA ASP A 337 -55.96 -23.42 48.64
C ASP A 337 -54.93 -22.38 48.14
N PHE A 338 -55.30 -21.57 47.14
CA PHE A 338 -54.42 -20.53 46.61
C PHE A 338 -54.40 -19.29 47.52
N ASN A 339 -53.21 -18.73 47.68
CA ASN A 339 -52.99 -17.40 48.23
C ASN A 339 -53.19 -16.36 47.12
N TYR A 340 -53.99 -15.35 47.42
CA TYR A 340 -54.27 -14.21 46.54
C TYR A 340 -54.68 -12.99 47.37
N ASN A 341 -54.74 -11.81 46.75
CA ASN A 341 -55.14 -10.58 47.42
C ASN A 341 -56.54 -10.13 47.00
N GLU A 342 -57.57 -10.68 47.65
CA GLU A 342 -58.96 -10.29 47.40
C GLU A 342 -59.23 -8.81 47.70
N ALA A 343 -58.62 -8.26 48.75
CA ALA A 343 -58.73 -6.84 49.10
C ALA A 343 -58.09 -5.91 48.05
N GLY A 344 -57.31 -6.46 47.12
CA GLY A 344 -56.77 -5.76 45.96
C GLY A 344 -57.75 -5.61 44.80
N LEU A 345 -58.97 -6.16 44.91
CA LEU A 345 -60.08 -6.03 43.96
C LEU A 345 -61.04 -4.91 44.36
N GLU A 346 -61.81 -4.40 43.41
CA GLU A 346 -62.85 -3.40 43.70
C GLU A 346 -64.09 -4.07 44.29
N SER A 347 -64.81 -3.33 45.14
CA SER A 347 -66.07 -3.78 45.72
C SER A 347 -67.23 -3.17 44.96
N ARG A 348 -68.24 -3.98 44.65
CA ARG A 348 -69.51 -3.50 44.08
C ARG A 348 -70.68 -4.18 44.78
N THR A 349 -71.84 -3.53 44.70
CA THR A 349 -73.11 -4.15 45.04
C THR A 349 -73.74 -4.70 43.77
N TYR A 350 -74.29 -5.90 43.85
CA TYR A 350 -75.01 -6.55 42.77
C TYR A 350 -76.32 -7.15 43.33
N GLU A 351 -77.43 -6.86 42.67
CA GLU A 351 -78.74 -7.36 43.08
C GLU A 351 -78.95 -8.78 42.53
N ILE A 352 -79.28 -9.73 43.40
CA ILE A 352 -79.64 -11.12 43.05
C ILE A 352 -80.96 -11.43 43.74
N ASP A 353 -81.98 -11.79 42.97
CA ASP A 353 -83.33 -12.11 43.48
C ASP A 353 -83.93 -11.01 44.38
N GLY A 354 -83.58 -9.74 44.14
CA GLY A 354 -84.08 -8.58 44.89
C GLY A 354 -83.29 -8.24 46.16
N ASP A 355 -82.24 -8.99 46.48
CA ASP A 355 -81.32 -8.73 47.58
C ASP A 355 -79.97 -8.19 47.08
N ASP A 356 -79.40 -7.24 47.81
CA ASP A 356 -78.11 -6.63 47.51
C ASP A 356 -76.94 -7.48 48.05
N TYR A 357 -76.10 -7.99 47.17
CA TYR A 357 -74.90 -8.74 47.51
C TYR A 357 -73.63 -7.93 47.26
N LEU A 358 -72.66 -8.05 48.17
CA LEU A 358 -71.31 -7.54 47.97
C LEU A 358 -70.54 -8.50 47.05
N VAL A 359 -70.00 -7.98 45.96
CA VAL A 359 -69.15 -8.71 45.02
C VAL A 359 -67.78 -8.04 44.87
N ARG A 360 -66.77 -8.83 44.49
CA ARG A 360 -65.40 -8.38 44.22
C ARG A 360 -65.12 -8.43 42.73
N VAL A 361 -64.64 -7.34 42.13
CA VAL A 361 -64.47 -7.28 40.68
C VAL A 361 -63.09 -6.77 40.29
N ASN A 362 -62.53 -7.38 39.25
CA ASN A 362 -61.33 -6.89 38.61
C ASN A 362 -61.69 -5.81 37.57
N THR A 363 -61.12 -4.63 37.73
CA THR A 363 -61.27 -3.48 36.84
C THR A 363 -59.91 -3.08 36.24
N SER A 364 -59.93 -2.05 35.39
CA SER A 364 -58.73 -1.50 34.76
C SER A 364 -57.61 -1.08 35.73
N ASN A 365 -57.90 -0.88 37.02
CA ASN A 365 -56.93 -0.45 38.04
C ASN A 365 -56.48 -1.58 38.98
N THR A 366 -57.13 -2.75 38.94
CA THR A 366 -56.87 -3.87 39.86
C THR A 366 -56.18 -5.05 39.19
N TRP A 367 -55.87 -4.97 37.89
CA TRP A 367 -55.11 -6.00 37.16
C TRP A 367 -53.77 -6.37 37.84
N LYS A 368 -53.15 -5.46 38.59
CA LYS A 368 -51.96 -5.74 39.43
C LYS A 368 -52.16 -6.85 40.47
N SER A 369 -53.41 -7.16 40.81
CA SER A 369 -53.85 -8.18 41.76
C SER A 369 -54.25 -9.50 41.08
N ASP A 370 -54.14 -9.61 39.75
CA ASP A 370 -54.45 -10.82 38.99
C ASP A 370 -53.33 -11.88 39.09
N TRP A 371 -53.10 -12.35 40.31
CA TRP A 371 -52.14 -13.41 40.61
C TRP A 371 -52.68 -14.32 41.71
N ALA A 372 -52.29 -15.58 41.65
CA ALA A 372 -52.55 -16.56 42.67
C ALA A 372 -51.35 -17.50 42.80
N TRP A 373 -51.04 -17.94 44.02
CA TRP A 373 -50.00 -18.95 44.22
C TRP A 373 -50.30 -19.92 45.36
N ILE A 374 -49.73 -21.12 45.28
CA ILE A 374 -49.83 -22.14 46.33
C ILE A 374 -48.45 -22.75 46.58
N GLN A 375 -48.13 -23.03 47.85
CA GLN A 375 -46.91 -23.76 48.19
C GLN A 375 -47.09 -25.23 47.84
N THR A 376 -46.17 -25.78 47.06
CA THR A 376 -46.16 -27.22 46.75
C THR A 376 -45.01 -27.93 47.48
N SER A 377 -45.09 -29.26 47.55
CA SER A 377 -44.00 -30.12 48.03
C SER A 377 -42.88 -30.30 47.01
N GLN A 378 -43.09 -29.85 45.77
CA GLN A 378 -42.17 -29.99 44.66
C GLN A 378 -41.50 -28.65 44.38
N LYS A 379 -40.32 -28.68 43.75
CA LYS A 379 -39.61 -27.48 43.34
C LYS A 379 -39.29 -27.56 41.85
N GLY A 380 -39.49 -26.45 41.16
CA GLY A 380 -39.11 -26.30 39.77
C GLY A 380 -37.68 -25.77 39.66
N LYS A 381 -37.33 -25.30 38.48
CA LYS A 381 -36.04 -24.66 38.17
C LYS A 381 -36.18 -23.17 37.86
N ILE A 382 -37.42 -22.68 37.68
CA ILE A 382 -37.67 -21.29 37.30
C ILE A 382 -37.32 -20.38 38.48
N LYS A 383 -36.29 -19.55 38.28
CA LYS A 383 -35.91 -18.49 39.21
C LYS A 383 -36.73 -17.24 38.94
N SER A 384 -37.15 -16.53 39.99
CA SER A 384 -37.81 -15.23 39.87
C SER A 384 -36.91 -14.07 40.24
N ASP A 385 -37.05 -12.92 39.57
CA ASP A 385 -36.38 -11.67 39.96
C ASP A 385 -37.41 -10.56 40.22
N ALA A 386 -37.79 -10.42 41.49
CA ALA A 386 -38.76 -9.43 41.93
C ALA A 386 -38.25 -7.99 41.76
N PHE A 387 -36.97 -7.74 41.94
CA PHE A 387 -36.44 -6.38 41.75
C PHE A 387 -36.48 -6.01 40.28
N PHE A 388 -36.00 -6.89 39.40
CA PHE A 388 -35.99 -6.63 37.97
C PHE A 388 -37.40 -6.44 37.41
N SER A 389 -38.38 -7.22 37.85
CA SER A 389 -39.78 -7.10 37.39
C SER A 389 -40.44 -5.73 37.59
N LYS A 390 -39.92 -4.90 38.51
CA LYS A 390 -40.43 -3.55 38.78
C LYS A 390 -39.69 -2.46 38.01
N ASN A 391 -38.48 -2.76 37.54
CA ASN A 391 -37.51 -1.80 37.02
C ASN A 391 -37.12 -2.11 35.57
N MET A 392 -38.02 -2.73 34.81
CA MET A 392 -37.80 -3.02 33.40
C MET A 392 -37.88 -1.73 32.58
N GLU A 393 -37.08 -1.65 31.52
CA GLU A 393 -36.97 -0.50 30.64
C GLU A 393 -37.69 -0.79 29.31
N ALA A 394 -38.18 0.25 28.64
CA ALA A 394 -38.81 0.12 27.34
C ALA A 394 -37.86 -0.57 26.36
N ASN A 395 -38.41 -1.49 25.56
CA ASN A 395 -37.70 -2.39 24.64
C ASN A 395 -36.92 -3.55 25.30
N ASP A 396 -36.98 -3.74 26.62
CA ASP A 396 -36.55 -5.00 27.22
C ASP A 396 -37.29 -6.18 26.58
N HIS A 397 -36.53 -7.21 26.19
CA HIS A 397 -37.07 -8.40 25.55
C HIS A 397 -37.72 -9.33 26.57
N ILE A 398 -38.95 -9.76 26.27
CA ILE A 398 -39.73 -10.69 27.06
C ILE A 398 -39.92 -11.99 26.29
N TYR A 399 -39.61 -13.10 26.92
CA TYR A 399 -39.88 -14.45 26.42
C TYR A 399 -41.04 -15.04 27.20
N VAL A 400 -41.98 -15.67 26.52
CA VAL A 400 -43.18 -16.24 27.14
C VAL A 400 -43.33 -17.69 26.75
N MET A 401 -43.71 -18.52 27.72
CA MET A 401 -44.09 -19.90 27.50
C MET A 401 -45.48 -20.16 28.05
N GLY A 402 -46.31 -20.90 27.32
CA GLY A 402 -47.57 -21.40 27.83
C GLY A 402 -48.45 -22.04 26.78
N TYR A 403 -49.70 -22.30 27.12
CA TYR A 403 -50.60 -23.17 26.36
C TYR A 403 -51.67 -22.35 25.63
N THR A 404 -51.23 -21.44 24.77
CA THR A 404 -52.12 -20.63 23.95
C THR A 404 -53.07 -21.50 23.12
N PHE A 405 -54.36 -21.20 23.18
CA PHE A 405 -55.48 -21.96 22.61
C PHE A 405 -55.62 -23.40 23.13
N GLY A 406 -55.00 -23.69 24.28
CA GLY A 406 -55.12 -24.94 25.03
C GLY A 406 -54.72 -26.16 24.21
N MET A 407 -55.47 -27.26 24.40
CA MET A 407 -55.16 -28.56 23.76
C MET A 407 -55.23 -28.54 22.23
N SER A 408 -55.88 -27.55 21.62
CA SER A 408 -56.04 -27.47 20.16
C SER A 408 -54.72 -27.25 19.40
N GLN A 409 -53.69 -26.73 20.09
CA GLN A 409 -52.37 -26.45 19.51
C GLN A 409 -51.29 -27.40 20.02
N GLN A 410 -51.68 -28.48 20.70
CA GLN A 410 -50.74 -29.44 21.27
C GLN A 410 -50.50 -30.59 20.28
N PRO A 411 -49.26 -31.08 20.17
CA PRO A 411 -48.95 -32.22 19.31
C PRO A 411 -49.64 -33.50 19.81
N GLU A 412 -49.85 -34.46 18.90
CA GLU A 412 -50.30 -35.79 19.30
C GLU A 412 -49.28 -36.45 20.23
N GLY A 413 -49.75 -37.01 21.35
CA GLY A 413 -48.93 -37.79 22.28
C GLY A 413 -48.19 -37.01 23.36
N GLY A 414 -48.38 -35.68 23.49
CA GLY A 414 -47.80 -34.94 24.61
C GLY A 414 -48.13 -33.45 24.65
N LEU A 415 -47.79 -32.83 25.77
CA LEU A 415 -47.87 -31.38 25.94
C LEU A 415 -46.55 -30.74 25.54
N LYS A 416 -46.63 -29.63 24.80
CA LYS A 416 -45.50 -28.77 24.48
C LYS A 416 -45.92 -27.30 24.56
N PRO A 417 -45.39 -26.52 25.51
CA PRO A 417 -45.73 -25.11 25.61
C PRO A 417 -45.31 -24.37 24.32
N LEU A 418 -46.09 -23.37 23.94
CA LEU A 418 -45.77 -22.47 22.84
C LEU A 418 -44.88 -21.34 23.33
N HIS A 419 -43.86 -21.04 22.55
CA HIS A 419 -42.90 -19.97 22.84
C HIS A 419 -43.29 -18.74 22.03
N SER A 420 -43.25 -17.57 22.67
CA SER A 420 -43.50 -16.29 22.01
C SER A 420 -42.67 -15.19 22.62
N GLU A 421 -42.53 -14.08 21.90
CA GLU A 421 -41.71 -12.94 22.31
C GLU A 421 -42.53 -11.65 22.31
N MET A 422 -42.22 -10.77 23.25
CA MET A 422 -42.76 -9.43 23.35
C MET A 422 -41.65 -8.47 23.76
N THR A 423 -41.95 -7.17 23.74
CA THR A 423 -41.07 -6.14 24.29
C THR A 423 -41.81 -5.33 25.33
N VAL A 424 -41.09 -4.84 26.34
CA VAL A 424 -41.64 -3.88 27.29
C VAL A 424 -42.02 -2.59 26.54
N ALA A 425 -43.27 -2.18 26.66
CA ALA A 425 -43.83 -1.06 25.89
C ALA A 425 -43.48 0.31 26.48
N GLN A 426 -43.17 0.37 27.77
CA GLN A 426 -42.86 1.61 28.50
C GLN A 426 -42.08 1.29 29.78
N ASP A 427 -41.31 2.25 30.26
CA ASP A 427 -40.47 2.10 31.44
C ASP A 427 -41.30 1.82 32.71
N GLY A 428 -40.84 0.85 33.49
CA GLY A 428 -41.38 0.51 34.80
C GLY A 428 -42.83 0.03 34.78
N LEU A 429 -43.53 0.27 35.89
CA LEU A 429 -44.91 -0.16 36.09
C LEU A 429 -45.91 0.95 35.78
N THR A 430 -47.00 0.61 35.11
CA THR A 430 -48.18 1.48 34.99
C THR A 430 -49.39 0.79 35.57
N LYS A 431 -50.05 1.45 36.52
CA LYS A 431 -51.12 0.86 37.33
C LYS A 431 -50.70 -0.46 38.02
N GLY A 432 -49.40 -0.60 38.32
CA GLY A 432 -48.85 -1.76 39.02
C GLY A 432 -48.59 -2.99 38.15
N VAL A 433 -48.67 -2.87 36.83
CA VAL A 433 -48.34 -3.93 35.85
C VAL A 433 -47.26 -3.47 34.86
N VAL A 434 -46.51 -4.41 34.32
CA VAL A 434 -45.59 -4.18 33.19
C VAL A 434 -46.44 -4.18 31.92
N LYS A 435 -46.32 -3.13 31.09
CA LYS A 435 -46.98 -3.09 29.78
C LYS A 435 -46.03 -3.63 28.73
N VAL A 436 -46.56 -4.45 27.83
CA VAL A 436 -45.80 -5.08 26.76
C VAL A 436 -46.46 -4.85 25.41
N SER A 437 -45.64 -4.76 24.37
CA SER A 437 -46.05 -4.70 22.98
C SER A 437 -45.74 -6.03 22.29
N GLY A 438 -46.73 -6.60 21.62
CA GLY A 438 -46.64 -7.89 20.95
C GLY A 438 -47.91 -8.70 21.08
N ARG A 439 -47.79 -10.03 20.94
CA ARG A 439 -48.90 -10.97 21.07
C ARG A 439 -48.46 -12.21 21.82
N SER A 440 -48.91 -12.33 23.07
CA SER A 440 -48.74 -13.52 23.92
C SER A 440 -49.78 -13.55 25.04
N PHE A 441 -50.99 -13.02 24.82
CA PHE A 441 -52.02 -12.88 25.86
C PHE A 441 -53.38 -13.42 25.39
N ASP A 442 -53.36 -14.28 24.38
CA ASP A 442 -54.52 -15.01 23.90
C ASP A 442 -54.93 -16.10 24.92
N SER A 443 -56.18 -16.57 24.80
CA SER A 443 -56.76 -17.57 25.69
C SER A 443 -55.87 -18.80 25.85
N GLY A 444 -55.80 -19.36 27.05
CA GLY A 444 -54.93 -20.49 27.41
C GLY A 444 -53.52 -20.09 27.85
N ASN A 445 -53.01 -18.92 27.46
CA ASN A 445 -51.72 -18.43 27.93
C ASN A 445 -51.81 -17.65 29.27
N SER A 446 -53.01 -17.26 29.66
CA SER A 446 -53.31 -16.69 30.98
C SER A 446 -52.67 -17.49 32.11
N GLY A 447 -51.93 -16.79 32.97
CA GLY A 447 -51.18 -17.40 34.07
C GLY A 447 -49.79 -17.92 33.71
N GLY A 448 -49.42 -17.89 32.43
CA GLY A 448 -48.11 -18.33 31.96
C GLY A 448 -46.97 -17.44 32.43
N PRO A 449 -45.75 -17.99 32.58
CA PRO A 449 -44.58 -17.22 32.97
C PRO A 449 -44.10 -16.29 31.85
N ALA A 450 -43.75 -15.07 32.23
CA ALA A 450 -42.97 -14.15 31.41
C ALA A 450 -41.53 -14.11 31.93
N PHE A 451 -40.57 -14.26 31.03
CA PHE A 451 -39.15 -14.31 31.31
C PHE A 451 -38.42 -13.14 30.66
N ALA A 452 -37.32 -12.73 31.27
CA ALA A 452 -36.37 -11.79 30.69
C ALA A 452 -34.96 -12.15 31.13
N VAL A 453 -33.96 -11.75 30.34
CA VAL A 453 -32.56 -11.90 30.71
C VAL A 453 -32.17 -10.71 31.59
N ASN A 454 -31.81 -10.97 32.84
CA ASN A 454 -31.40 -9.92 33.76
C ASN A 454 -29.99 -9.39 33.44
N LYS A 455 -29.54 -8.37 34.18
CA LYS A 455 -28.21 -7.74 34.01
C LYS A 455 -27.04 -8.71 34.22
N ASN A 456 -27.27 -9.85 34.86
CA ASN A 456 -26.26 -10.89 35.08
C ASN A 456 -26.23 -11.93 33.94
N GLY A 457 -27.08 -11.81 32.94
CA GLY A 457 -27.20 -12.77 31.83
C GLY A 457 -28.03 -14.02 32.18
N GLU A 458 -28.75 -14.01 33.31
CA GLU A 458 -29.63 -15.12 33.70
C GLU A 458 -31.06 -14.90 33.19
N LEU A 459 -31.67 -15.95 32.66
CA LEU A 459 -33.09 -15.96 32.29
C LEU A 459 -33.91 -16.14 33.57
N VAL A 460 -34.71 -15.15 33.91
CA VAL A 460 -35.49 -15.11 35.15
C VAL A 460 -36.95 -14.82 34.84
N ASN A 461 -37.86 -15.39 35.64
CA ASN A 461 -39.25 -15.00 35.62
C ASN A 461 -39.39 -13.58 36.18
N ILE A 462 -40.05 -12.73 35.40
CA ILE A 462 -40.38 -11.35 35.79
C ILE A 462 -41.86 -11.18 36.11
N GLY A 463 -42.70 -12.19 35.83
CA GLY A 463 -44.12 -12.10 36.15
C GLY A 463 -45.00 -13.11 35.44
N ILE A 464 -46.29 -12.79 35.46
CA ILE A 464 -47.37 -13.65 34.99
C ILE A 464 -48.11 -12.93 33.85
N ILE A 465 -48.34 -13.65 32.75
CA ILE A 465 -49.21 -13.19 31.67
C ILE A 465 -50.64 -13.11 32.20
N SER A 466 -51.22 -11.92 32.19
CA SER A 466 -52.54 -11.67 32.77
C SER A 466 -53.57 -11.36 31.69
N SER A 467 -53.44 -10.23 31.01
CA SER A 467 -54.41 -9.84 29.98
C SER A 467 -53.78 -9.00 28.88
N GLY A 468 -54.50 -8.80 27.79
CA GLY A 468 -54.10 -7.86 26.76
C GLY A 468 -55.24 -7.49 25.83
N ARG A 469 -55.00 -6.47 25.02
CA ARG A 469 -55.94 -5.99 24.01
C ARG A 469 -55.17 -5.66 22.74
N GLN A 470 -55.54 -6.33 21.65
CA GLN A 470 -54.92 -6.19 20.33
C GLN A 470 -53.40 -6.44 20.32
N VAL A 471 -52.59 -5.40 20.53
CA VAL A 471 -51.11 -5.46 20.51
C VAL A 471 -50.49 -5.07 21.84
N VAL A 472 -51.29 -4.64 22.82
CA VAL A 472 -50.80 -4.22 24.13
C VAL A 472 -51.23 -5.24 25.17
N GLY A 473 -50.24 -5.91 25.75
CA GLY A 473 -50.40 -6.87 26.84
C GLY A 473 -50.04 -6.28 28.20
N GLN A 474 -50.34 -7.06 29.24
CA GLN A 474 -50.08 -6.74 30.63
C GLN A 474 -49.50 -7.96 31.33
N ILE A 475 -48.40 -7.74 32.05
CA ILE A 475 -47.79 -8.73 32.91
C ILE A 475 -47.93 -8.25 34.35
N VAL A 476 -48.42 -9.12 35.21
CA VAL A 476 -48.38 -8.89 36.65
C VAL A 476 -46.97 -9.20 37.12
N PRO A 477 -46.21 -8.22 37.63
CA PRO A 477 -44.82 -8.44 38.00
C PRO A 477 -44.73 -9.44 39.15
N ILE A 478 -43.74 -10.33 39.13
CA ILE A 478 -43.57 -11.39 40.14
C ILE A 478 -43.43 -10.81 41.56
N ALA A 479 -42.97 -9.56 41.68
CA ALA A 479 -42.89 -8.83 42.93
C ALA A 479 -44.24 -8.46 43.58
N ASN A 480 -45.36 -8.66 42.87
CA ASN A 480 -46.70 -8.54 43.43
C ASN A 480 -47.16 -9.84 44.09
N VAL A 481 -46.59 -10.98 43.71
CA VAL A 481 -46.91 -12.31 44.26
C VAL A 481 -46.24 -12.44 45.63
N ARG A 482 -47.06 -12.36 46.69
CA ARG A 482 -46.61 -12.28 48.09
C ARG A 482 -47.19 -13.39 48.94
#